data_AF-A0AA36CDR9-F1
#
_entry.id   AF-A0AA36CDR9-F1
#
_cell.length_a   1.000
_cell.length_b   1.000
_cell.length_c   1.000
_cell.angle_alpha   90.00
_cell.angle_beta   90.00
_cell.angle_gamma   90.00
#
_symmetry.space_group_name_H-M   'P 1'
#
loop_
_entity.id
_entity.type
_entity.pdbx_description
1 polymer ?
#
loop_
_entity_poly.entity_id
_entity_poly.type
_entity_poly.pdbx_seq_one_letter_code
_entity_poly.pdbx_strand_id
1 'polypeptide(L)'
;MTEDANVEIDLKQVLPAVTYLAPLIAFAIFFGVVFLLSITFINWFCVRDVDDITALEEWGYKANIPLRLGPHRRSVVGRNIGRHRLAVATE
;
A
#
# COMPACT_ATOMS: atom_id res chain seq x y z
N MET A 1 -53.57 -11.65 -37.56
CA MET A 1 -53.73 -10.47 -36.69
C MET A 1 -54.51 -10.91 -35.48
N THR A 2 -53.79 -11.22 -34.41
CA THR A 2 -54.25 -11.40 -33.01
C THR A 2 -52.95 -11.38 -32.22
N GLU A 3 -52.53 -10.17 -31.83
CA GLU A 3 -52.63 -9.70 -30.44
C GLU A 3 -51.63 -10.44 -29.55
N ASP A 4 -50.39 -9.98 -29.67
CA ASP A 4 -49.53 -9.59 -28.56
C ASP A 4 -49.77 -10.42 -27.30
N ALA A 5 -49.24 -11.65 -27.33
CA ALA A 5 -48.90 -12.35 -26.11
C ALA A 5 -47.99 -11.40 -25.32
N ASN A 6 -48.57 -10.73 -24.33
CA ASN A 6 -47.87 -9.96 -23.33
C ASN A 6 -46.95 -10.95 -22.61
N VAL A 7 -45.75 -11.13 -23.16
CA VAL A 7 -44.63 -11.77 -22.49
C VAL A 7 -44.26 -10.79 -21.39
N GLU A 8 -44.92 -10.92 -20.25
CA GLU A 8 -44.49 -10.30 -19.00
C GLU A 8 -43.15 -10.96 -18.66
N ILE A 9 -42.07 -10.35 -19.14
CA ILE A 9 -40.70 -10.77 -18.82
C ILE A 9 -40.51 -10.41 -17.35
N ASP A 10 -40.76 -11.36 -16.45
CA ASP A 10 -40.49 -11.20 -15.02
C ASP A 10 -38.98 -10.98 -14.83
N LEU A 11 -38.60 -9.72 -14.68
CA LEU A 11 -37.23 -9.24 -14.55
C LEU A 11 -36.71 -9.38 -13.11
N LYS A 12 -37.22 -10.33 -12.33
CA LYS A 12 -36.62 -10.71 -11.05
C LYS A 12 -35.38 -11.56 -11.27
N GLN A 13 -34.39 -10.94 -11.92
CA GLN A 13 -33.03 -11.44 -11.88
C GLN A 13 -32.62 -11.47 -10.40
N VAL A 14 -32.49 -12.67 -9.84
CA VAL A 14 -32.02 -12.91 -8.48
C VAL A 14 -30.54 -12.56 -8.45
N LEU A 15 -30.25 -11.27 -8.42
CA LEU A 15 -28.90 -10.76 -8.49
C LEU A 15 -28.25 -10.97 -7.13
N PRO A 16 -27.20 -11.79 -7.02
CA PRO A 16 -26.60 -12.08 -5.72
C PRO A 16 -26.04 -10.77 -5.14
N ALA A 17 -26.21 -10.57 -3.84
CA ALA A 17 -25.83 -9.34 -3.12
C ALA A 17 -24.38 -8.91 -3.37
N VAL A 18 -23.51 -9.88 -3.65
CA VAL A 18 -22.11 -9.68 -4.04
C VAL A 18 -21.94 -8.78 -5.27
N THR A 19 -22.91 -8.77 -6.19
CA THR A 19 -22.84 -7.96 -7.42
C THR A 19 -22.97 -6.46 -7.10
N TYR A 20 -23.72 -6.11 -6.06
CA TYR A 20 -23.81 -4.73 -5.58
C TYR A 20 -22.55 -4.28 -4.83
N LEU A 21 -21.81 -5.22 -4.22
CA LEU A 21 -20.53 -4.96 -3.54
C LEU A 21 -19.32 -5.05 -4.47
N ALA A 22 -19.48 -5.60 -5.68
CA ALA A 22 -18.41 -5.75 -6.65
C ALA A 22 -17.64 -4.45 -6.95
N PRO A 23 -18.30 -3.27 -7.11
CA PRO A 23 -17.58 -2.01 -7.31
C PRO A 23 -16.71 -1.62 -6.10
N LEU A 24 -17.19 -1.87 -4.88
CA LEU A 24 -16.46 -1.58 -3.65
C LEU A 24 -15.24 -2.49 -3.50
N ILE A 25 -15.39 -3.78 -3.83
CA ILE A 25 -14.30 -4.74 -3.82
C ILE A 25 -13.26 -4.38 -4.88
N ALA A 26 -13.69 -4.03 -6.10
CA ALA A 26 -12.79 -3.59 -7.17
C ALA A 26 -12.04 -2.30 -6.78
N PHE A 27 -12.71 -1.34 -6.13
CA PHE A 27 -12.09 -0.15 -5.57
C PHE A 27 -11.02 -0.51 -4.55
N ALA A 28 -11.34 -1.36 -3.57
CA ALA A 28 -10.39 -1.78 -2.54
C ALA A 28 -9.16 -2.49 -3.14
N ILE A 29 -9.35 -3.35 -4.14
CA ILE A 29 -8.26 -4.03 -4.85
C ILE A 29 -7.41 -3.03 -5.62
N PHE A 30 -8.02 -2.11 -6.37
CA PHE A 30 -7.29 -1.10 -7.15
C PHE A 30 -6.41 -0.22 -6.25
N PHE A 31 -6.98 0.33 -5.17
CA PHE A 31 -6.23 1.15 -4.23
C PHE A 31 -5.19 0.33 -3.46
N GLY A 32 -5.49 -0.93 -3.12
CA GLY A 32 -4.53 -1.83 -2.51
C GLY A 32 -3.33 -2.09 -3.41
N VAL A 33 -3.54 -2.34 -4.71
CA VAL A 33 -2.46 -2.53 -5.68
C VAL A 33 -1.67 -1.25 -5.87
N VAL A 34 -2.30 -0.09 -6.07
CA VAL A 34 -1.60 1.20 -6.19
C VAL A 34 -0.79 1.52 -4.94
N PHE A 35 -1.32 1.22 -3.75
CA PHE A 35 -0.65 1.41 -2.48
C PHE A 35 0.56 0.48 -2.32
N LEU A 36 0.40 -0.80 -2.66
CA LEU A 36 1.50 -1.77 -2.66
C LEU A 36 2.57 -1.38 -3.67
N LEU A 37 2.19 -0.97 -4.88
CA LEU A 37 3.14 -0.49 -5.88
C LEU A 37 3.85 0.78 -5.38
N SER A 38 3.15 1.73 -4.77
CA SER A 38 3.76 2.94 -4.21
C SER A 38 4.80 2.60 -3.12
N ILE A 39 4.42 1.80 -2.13
CA ILE A 39 5.33 1.38 -1.06
C ILE A 39 6.49 0.54 -1.60
N THR A 40 6.22 -0.38 -2.52
CA THR A 40 7.23 -1.32 -3.02
C THR A 40 8.16 -0.65 -4.02
N PHE A 41 7.67 0.15 -4.97
CA PHE A 41 8.55 0.86 -5.91
C PHE A 41 9.39 1.94 -5.22
N ILE A 42 8.81 2.70 -4.28
CA ILE A 42 9.56 3.73 -3.56
C ILE A 42 10.57 3.10 -2.58
N ASN A 43 10.23 2.02 -1.87
CA ASN A 43 11.18 1.38 -0.93
C ASN A 43 12.10 0.33 -1.56
N TRP A 44 11.81 -0.21 -2.74
CA TRP A 44 12.64 -1.26 -3.36
C TRP A 44 13.39 -0.75 -4.59
N PHE A 45 12.75 0.04 -5.46
CA PHE A 45 13.36 0.48 -6.72
C PHE A 45 14.17 1.77 -6.57
N CYS A 46 13.83 2.62 -5.60
CA CYS A 46 14.59 3.85 -5.29
C CYS A 46 15.63 3.70 -4.17
N VAL A 47 15.84 2.50 -3.62
CA VAL A 47 16.91 2.25 -2.65
C VAL A 47 18.14 1.77 -3.41
N ARG A 48 19.03 2.69 -3.77
CA ARG A 48 20.38 2.33 -4.20
C ARG A 48 21.25 2.10 -2.96
N ASP A 49 22.26 1.25 -3.06
CA ASP A 49 23.22 0.97 -1.98
C ASP A 49 24.01 2.20 -1.48
N VAL A 50 23.86 3.35 -2.16
CA VAL A 50 24.49 4.64 -1.85
C VAL A 50 23.52 5.67 -1.26
N ASP A 51 22.22 5.39 -1.20
CA ASP A 51 21.24 6.32 -0.60
C ASP A 51 21.22 6.21 0.93
N ASP A 52 20.99 7.36 1.58
CA ASP A 52 20.82 7.49 3.02
C ASP A 52 19.68 6.58 3.53
N ILE A 53 19.68 6.31 4.85
CA ILE A 53 18.73 5.40 5.50
C ILE A 53 17.30 5.68 5.01
N THR A 54 16.59 4.62 4.63
CA THR A 54 15.21 4.77 4.14
C THR A 54 14.30 5.28 5.26
N ALA A 55 13.30 6.09 4.91
CA ALA A 55 12.30 6.59 5.86
C ALA A 55 11.60 5.44 6.64
N LEU A 56 11.49 4.27 6.02
CA LEU A 56 10.88 3.09 6.62
C LEU A 56 11.83 2.38 7.61
N GLU A 57 13.13 2.35 7.35
CA GLU A 57 14.14 1.90 8.33
C GLU A 57 14.27 2.86 9.51
N GLU A 58 14.22 4.18 9.27
CA GLU A 58 14.20 5.18 10.34
C GLU A 58 12.92 5.06 11.19
N TRP A 59 11.76 4.94 10.54
CA TRP A 59 10.48 4.74 11.23
C TRP A 59 10.47 3.43 12.01
N GLY A 60 10.94 2.34 11.42
CA GLY A 60 11.07 1.04 12.08
C GLY A 60 11.98 1.07 13.30
N TYR A 61 13.07 1.83 13.22
CA TYR A 61 13.98 2.05 14.35
C TYR A 61 13.33 2.90 15.45
N LYS A 62 12.64 3.99 15.11
CA LYS A 62 11.90 4.84 16.05
C LYS A 62 10.73 4.11 16.73
N ALA A 63 10.03 3.28 15.98
CA ALA A 63 8.87 2.52 16.45
C ALA A 63 9.24 1.22 17.20
N ASN A 64 10.53 0.90 17.36
CA ASN A 64 11.02 -0.32 18.02
C ASN A 64 10.45 -1.64 17.44
N ILE A 65 9.99 -1.63 16.19
CA ILE A 65 9.49 -2.81 15.50
C ILE A 65 10.69 -3.73 15.27
N PRO A 66 10.67 -5.06 15.54
CA PRO A 66 11.81 -5.97 15.39
C PRO A 66 12.10 -6.44 13.95
N LEU A 67 11.25 -6.07 12.97
CA LEU A 67 11.39 -6.44 11.56
C LEU A 67 12.48 -5.65 10.83
N ARG A 68 13.24 -6.32 9.96
CA ARG A 68 14.21 -5.67 9.08
C ARG A 68 13.45 -5.06 7.91
N LEU A 69 13.21 -3.76 7.99
CA LEU A 69 12.39 -2.98 7.07
C LEU A 69 13.16 -2.44 5.85
N GLY A 70 14.45 -2.78 5.73
CA GLY A 70 15.29 -2.45 4.59
C GLY A 70 16.62 -3.21 4.57
N PRO A 71 17.52 -2.87 3.63
CA PRO A 71 18.78 -3.57 3.41
C PRO A 71 19.77 -3.40 4.56
N HIS A 72 19.72 -2.29 5.30
CA HIS A 72 20.70 -1.98 6.32
C HIS A 72 20.37 -2.66 7.66
N ARG A 73 21.42 -3.05 8.40
CA ARG A 73 21.26 -3.56 9.76
C ARG A 73 20.85 -2.39 10.69
N ARG A 74 20.01 -2.68 11.68
CA ARG A 74 19.57 -1.74 12.73
C ARG A 74 20.70 -0.95 13.40
N SER A 75 21.86 -1.59 13.59
CA SER A 75 23.03 -0.95 14.19
C SER A 75 23.63 0.15 13.31
N VAL A 76 23.52 0.02 11.98
CA VAL A 76 23.96 1.04 11.01
C VAL A 76 22.96 2.19 10.98
N VAL A 77 21.66 1.86 11.01
CA VAL A 77 20.56 2.83 11.08
C VAL A 77 20.71 3.75 12.31
N GLY A 78 20.87 3.18 13.51
CA GLY A 78 21.02 3.97 14.74
C GLY A 78 22.23 4.89 14.73
N ARG A 79 23.34 4.46 14.11
CA ARG A 79 24.57 5.27 14.01
C ARG A 79 24.39 6.48 13.09
N ASN A 80 23.75 6.30 11.94
CA ASN A 80 23.53 7.37 10.97
C ASN A 80 22.47 8.38 11.48
N ILE A 81 21.41 7.93 12.14
CA ILE A 81 20.45 8.81 12.83
C ILE A 81 21.16 9.67 13.89
N GLY A 82 22.05 9.06 14.67
CA GLY A 82 22.86 9.77 15.66
C GLY A 82 23.76 10.85 15.05
N ARG A 83 24.39 10.55 13.90
CA ARG A 83 25.22 11.53 13.18
C ARG A 83 24.44 12.73 12.67
N HIS A 84 23.27 12.52 12.06
CA HIS A 84 22.42 13.64 11.62
C HIS A 84 21.98 14.53 12.78
N ARG A 85 21.61 13.93 13.92
CA ARG A 85 21.25 14.68 15.13
C ARG A 85 22.39 15.54 15.66
N LEU A 86 23.60 15.01 15.64
CA LEU A 86 24.78 15.75 16.12
C LEU A 86 25.14 16.89 15.17
N ALA A 87 25.02 16.68 13.85
CA ALA A 87 25.27 17.73 12.85
C ALA A 87 24.29 18.91 13.00
N VAL A 88 23.00 18.64 13.19
CA VAL A 88 21.97 19.67 13.38
C VAL A 88 22.10 20.40 14.73
N ALA A 89 22.64 19.74 15.76
CA ALA A 89 22.83 20.36 17.07
C ALA A 89 24.05 21.31 17.14
N THR A 90 24.93 21.26 16.14
CA THR A 90 26.12 22.12 16.03
C THR A 90 25.93 23.34 15.13
N GLU A 91 24.78 23.47 14.46
CA GLU A 91 24.34 24.67 13.73
C GLU A 91 23.53 25.61 14.64
#